data_AF-A0A850KDX4-F1
#
_entry.id   AF-A0A850KDX4-F1
#
_cell.length_a   1.000
_cell.length_b   1.000
_cell.length_c   1.000
_cell.angle_alpha   90.00
_cell.angle_beta   90.00
_cell.angle_gamma   90.00
#
_symmetry.space_group_name_H-M   'P 1'
#
loop_
_entity.id
_entity.type
_entity.pdbx_description
1 polymer ?
#
loop_
_entity_poly.entity_id
_entity_poly.type
_entity_poly.pdbx_seq_one_letter_code
_entity_poly.pdbx_strand_id
1 'polypeptide(L)'
;MTNVLHIYTRVSTSIQEMEGTSLKSQEELGIQKANDLGFQYKLWNEGGQSSRYEDLNNRPVLRKLLLEIEDGKVEHVFVFNTDRLSRNQRT
;
A
#
# COMPACT_ATOMS: atom_id res chain seq x y z
N MET A 1 3.34 -4.02 -23.84
CA MET A 1 3.41 -3.01 -22.75
C MET A 1 3.52 -3.79 -21.46
N THR A 2 4.50 -3.46 -20.62
CA THR A 2 4.64 -4.14 -19.33
C THR A 2 3.86 -3.35 -18.30
N ASN A 3 2.78 -3.93 -17.78
CA ASN A 3 1.94 -3.30 -16.77
C ASN A 3 2.74 -3.11 -15.47
N VAL A 4 2.38 -2.11 -14.67
CA VAL A 4 3.03 -1.83 -13.38
C VAL A 4 2.06 -2.15 -12.25
N LEU A 5 2.49 -3.01 -11.31
CA LEU A 5 1.78 -3.25 -10.06
C LEU A 5 2.27 -2.27 -8.99
N HIS A 6 1.38 -1.41 -8.52
CA HIS A 6 1.68 -0.42 -7.48
C HIS A 6 1.45 -1.05 -6.10
N ILE A 7 2.52 -1.31 -5.36
CA ILE A 7 2.50 -2.01 -4.08
C ILE A 7 2.50 -0.97 -2.97
N TYR A 8 1.45 -0.92 -2.15
CA TYR A 8 1.39 -0.01 -0.99
C TYR A 8 1.58 -0.77 0.33
N THR A 9 2.55 -0.33 1.13
CA THR A 9 2.92 -0.96 2.41
C THR A 9 2.79 0.02 3.58
N ARG A 10 2.26 -0.46 4.71
CA ARG A 10 2.08 0.34 5.94
C ARG A 10 2.04 -0.56 7.18
N VAL A 11 2.51 -0.05 8.32
CA VAL A 11 2.28 -0.65 9.64
C VAL A 11 1.73 0.38 10.64
N SER A 12 0.92 -0.06 11.62
CA SER A 12 0.18 0.87 12.51
C SER A 12 0.97 1.31 13.74
N THR A 13 2.09 0.65 14.06
CA THR A 13 3.05 1.02 15.12
C THR A 13 4.35 0.23 14.91
N SER A 14 5.49 0.75 15.37
CA SER A 14 6.77 0.01 15.44
C SER A 14 6.72 -1.26 16.30
N ILE A 15 5.65 -1.46 17.08
CA ILE A 15 5.46 -2.62 17.96
C ILE A 15 4.91 -3.86 17.19
N GLN A 16 4.38 -3.67 15.97
CA GLN A 16 3.90 -4.78 15.13
C GLN A 16 5.00 -5.43 14.27
N GLU A 17 6.26 -5.01 14.42
CA GLU A 17 7.40 -5.70 13.80
C GLU A 17 7.59 -7.13 14.33
N MET A 18 6.99 -7.46 15.49
CA MET A 18 7.08 -8.79 16.12
C MET A 18 5.97 -9.78 15.74
N GLU A 19 4.81 -9.35 15.21
CA GLU A 19 3.65 -10.22 14.93
C GLU A 19 3.39 -10.49 13.43
N GLY A 20 4.45 -10.68 12.65
CA GLY A 20 4.36 -11.45 11.39
C GLY A 20 3.82 -10.72 10.14
N THR A 21 3.65 -9.40 10.16
CA THR A 21 3.37 -8.62 8.93
C THR A 21 4.18 -7.33 8.88
N SER A 22 5.50 -7.49 8.84
CA SER A 22 6.43 -6.37 8.65
C SER A 22 6.22 -5.68 7.30
N LEU A 23 6.69 -4.43 7.15
CA LEU A 23 6.72 -3.73 5.86
C LEU A 23 7.43 -4.56 4.78
N LYS A 24 8.51 -5.25 5.17
CA LYS A 24 9.28 -6.11 4.29
C LYS A 24 8.46 -7.30 3.79
N SER A 25 7.72 -7.97 4.67
CA SER A 25 6.86 -9.10 4.28
C SER A 25 5.77 -8.66 3.28
N GLN A 26 5.19 -7.46 3.48
CA GLN A 26 4.20 -6.91 2.55
C GLN A 26 4.82 -6.57 1.18
N GLU A 27 6.02 -6.01 1.18
CA GLU A 27 6.79 -5.72 -0.03
C GLU A 27 7.12 -7.00 -0.80
N GLU A 28 7.67 -8.02 -0.13
CA GLU A 28 8.04 -9.30 -0.76
C GLU A 28 6.84 -10.00 -1.39
N LEU A 29 5.69 -10.01 -0.70
CA LEU A 29 4.45 -10.57 -1.25
C LEU A 29 3.96 -9.79 -2.48
N GLY A 30 4.06 -8.46 -2.45
CA GLY A 30 3.69 -7.62 -3.59
C GLY A 30 4.61 -7.82 -4.79
N ILE A 31 5.92 -7.91 -4.57
CA ILE A 31 6.92 -8.14 -5.62
C ILE A 31 6.73 -9.54 -6.21
N GLN A 32 6.53 -10.56 -5.37
CA GLN A 32 6.21 -11.91 -5.84
C GLN A 32 4.97 -11.90 -6.73
N LYS A 33 3.91 -11.19 -6.30
CA LYS A 33 2.69 -11.07 -7.10
C LYS A 33 2.92 -10.35 -8.42
N ALA A 34 3.74 -9.31 -8.45
CA ALA A 34 4.09 -8.63 -9.70
C ALA A 34 4.83 -9.57 -10.66
N ASN A 35 5.80 -10.33 -10.14
CA ASN A 35 6.55 -11.30 -10.93
C ASN A 35 5.65 -12.42 -11.48
N ASP A 36 4.75 -12.97 -10.67
CA ASP A 36 3.79 -14.00 -11.09
C ASP A 36 2.85 -13.50 -12.21
N LEU A 37 2.55 -12.19 -12.21
CA LEU A 37 1.73 -11.54 -13.24
C LEU A 37 2.57 -11.10 -14.47
N GLY A 38 3.89 -11.19 -14.42
CA GLY A 38 4.79 -10.64 -15.43
C GLY A 38 4.80 -9.11 -15.50
N PHE A 39 4.46 -8.44 -14.39
CA PHE A 39 4.38 -6.99 -14.29
C PHE A 39 5.69 -6.42 -13.74
N GLN A 40 5.99 -5.16 -14.10
CA GLN A 40 6.91 -4.36 -13.30
C GLN A 40 6.24 -3.98 -11.98
N TYR A 41 7.00 -3.53 -10.99
CA TYR A 41 6.43 -3.07 -9.73
C TYR A 41 6.91 -1.68 -9.36
N LYS A 42 6.07 -0.97 -8.61
CA LYS A 42 6.41 0.30 -7.97
C LYS A 42 5.99 0.26 -6.51
N LEU A 43 6.95 0.44 -5.61
CA LEU A 43 6.70 0.42 -4.18
C LEU A 43 6.29 1.80 -3.65
N TRP A 44 5.27 1.81 -2.82
CA TRP A 44 4.70 2.95 -2.10
C TRP A 44 4.74 2.64 -0.59
N ASN A 45 5.89 2.89 0.02
CA ASN A 45 6.10 2.60 1.44
C ASN A 45 5.69 3.80 2.31
N GLU A 46 4.58 3.69 3.03
CA GLU A 46 4.12 4.70 3.99
C GLU A 46 4.91 4.67 5.30
N GLY A 47 5.52 3.54 5.63
CA GLY A 47 6.21 3.30 6.90
C GLY A 47 5.27 2.96 8.06
N GLY A 48 5.82 3.06 9.27
CA GLY A 48 5.09 2.85 10.51
C GLY A 48 4.67 4.18 11.14
N GLN A 49 3.36 4.39 11.33
CA GLN A 49 2.86 5.56 12.06
C GLN A 49 1.77 5.17 13.06
N SER A 50 2.00 5.55 14.32
CA SER A 50 1.08 5.31 15.45
C SER A 50 -0.31 5.84 15.13
N SER A 51 -1.32 4.97 15.25
CA SER A 51 -2.75 5.25 15.02
C SER A 51 -3.37 6.31 15.94
N ARG A 52 -2.60 7.08 16.71
CA ARG A 52 -3.17 8.06 17.64
C ARG A 52 -3.88 9.22 16.93
N TYR A 53 -3.61 9.43 15.64
CA TYR A 53 -4.34 10.39 14.80
C TYR A 53 -4.54 9.81 13.39
N GLU A 54 -5.74 9.32 13.11
CA GLU A 54 -6.20 8.79 11.82
C GLU A 54 -6.45 9.87 10.76
N ASP A 55 -5.59 10.87 10.73
CA ASP A 55 -5.72 11.96 9.77
C ASP A 55 -5.06 11.58 8.44
N LEU A 56 -5.68 11.89 7.31
CA LEU A 56 -5.09 11.69 5.98
C LEU A 56 -3.81 12.52 5.80
N ASN A 57 -3.61 13.57 6.61
CA ASN A 57 -2.34 14.31 6.68
C ASN A 57 -1.16 13.43 7.11
N ASN A 58 -1.42 12.35 7.86
CA ASN A 58 -0.42 11.36 8.29
C ASN A 58 -0.23 10.24 7.26
N ARG A 59 -0.75 10.39 6.03
CA ARG A 59 -0.64 9.40 4.96
C ARG A 59 -0.23 10.03 3.60
N PRO A 60 0.89 10.76 3.53
CA PRO A 60 1.30 11.44 2.31
C PRO A 60 1.54 10.48 1.14
N VAL A 61 1.98 9.25 1.38
CA VAL A 61 2.25 8.27 0.32
C VAL A 61 0.94 7.74 -0.24
N LEU A 62 -0.03 7.39 0.61
CA LEU A 62 -1.38 7.01 0.19
C LEU A 62 -2.05 8.12 -0.60
N ARG A 63 -1.96 9.38 -0.15
CA ARG A 63 -2.54 10.51 -0.88
C ARG A 63 -1.97 10.65 -2.28
N LYS A 64 -0.65 10.50 -2.42
CA LYS A 64 0.01 10.54 -3.73
C LYS A 64 -0.42 9.36 -4.61
N LEU A 65 -0.55 8.16 -4.04
CA LEU A 65 -1.04 6.99 -4.77
C LEU A 65 -2.47 7.20 -5.27
N LEU A 66 -3.37 7.72 -4.43
CA LEU A 66 -4.76 8.01 -4.80
C LEU A 66 -4.84 9.04 -5.94
N LEU A 67 -4.04 10.12 -5.88
CA LEU A 67 -3.99 11.10 -6.97
C LEU A 67 -3.54 10.48 -8.31
N GLU A 68 -2.57 9.56 -8.28
CA GLU A 68 -2.09 8.91 -9.50
C GLU A 68 -3.10 7.86 -10.02
N ILE A 69 -3.95 7.30 -9.15
CA ILE A 69 -5.12 6.50 -9.55
C ILE A 69 -6.17 7.40 -10.22
N GLU A 70 -6.49 8.55 -9.62
CA GLU A 70 -7.45 9.52 -10.19
C GLU A 70 -6.99 10.07 -11.54
N ASP A 71 -5.68 10.27 -11.72
CA ASP A 71 -5.07 10.70 -12.99
C ASP A 71 -4.98 9.59 -14.04
N GLY A 72 -5.40 8.36 -13.72
CA GLY A 72 -5.36 7.20 -14.62
C GLY A 72 -3.96 6.64 -14.86
N LYS A 73 -2.95 7.05 -14.08
CA LYS A 73 -1.57 6.54 -14.16
C LYS A 73 -1.38 5.21 -13.43
N VAL A 74 -2.32 4.85 -12.55
CA VAL A 74 -2.27 3.63 -11.76
C VAL A 74 -3.49 2.77 -12.03
N GLU A 75 -3.27 1.66 -12.72
CA GLU A 75 -4.32 0.71 -13.10
C GLU A 75 -4.37 -0.51 -12.15
N HIS A 76 -3.23 -0.89 -11.57
CA HIS A 76 -3.12 -2.07 -10.73
C HIS A 76 -2.47 -1.73 -9.39
N VAL A 77 -3.18 -2.00 -8.30
CA VAL A 77 -2.70 -1.75 -6.93
C VAL A 77 -2.71 -3.05 -6.13
N PHE A 78 -1.63 -3.30 -5.40
CA PHE A 78 -1.53 -4.34 -4.40
C PHE A 78 -1.47 -3.72 -3.01
N VAL A 79 -2.35 -4.18 -2.12
CA VAL A 79 -2.33 -3.85 -0.69
C VAL A 79 -2.46 -5.12 0.12
N PHE A 80 -1.70 -5.20 1.22
CA PHE A 80 -1.77 -6.36 2.10
C PHE A 80 -3.11 -6.46 2.84
N ASN A 81 -3.73 -5.33 3.18
CA ASN A 81 -5.05 -5.28 3.82
C ASN A 81 -5.91 -4.18 3.19
N THR A 82 -7.06 -4.56 2.65
CA THR A 82 -7.99 -3.69 1.90
C THR A 82 -8.70 -2.66 2.78
N ASP A 83 -8.80 -2.89 4.10
CA ASP A 83 -9.28 -1.91 5.08
C ASP A 83 -8.43 -0.61 5.06
N ARG A 84 -7.21 -0.68 4.49
CA ARG A 84 -6.29 0.45 4.37
C ARG A 84 -6.54 1.36 3.17
N LEU A 85 -7.38 0.94 2.21
CA LEU A 85 -7.77 1.75 1.06
C LEU A 85 -9.15 2.39 1.25
N SER A 86 -10.07 1.74 1.96
CA SER A 86 -11.45 2.19 2.06
C SER A 86 -11.92 2.21 3.52
N ARG A 87 -12.02 3.42 4.08
CA ARG A 87 -12.97 3.70 5.17
C ARG A 87 -14.20 4.36 4.59
N ASN A 88 -14.93 3.67 3.72
CA ASN A 88 -16.28 4.05 3.33
C ASN A 88 -16.97 2.85 2.64
N GLN A 89 -17.40 1.86 3.41
CA GLN A 89 -18.67 1.21 3.08
C GLN A 89 -19.76 2.26 3.35
N ARG A 90 -20.07 3.08 2.33
CA ARG A 90 -21.35 3.81 2.32
C ARG A 90 -22.44 2.74 2.24
N THR A 91 -23.15 2.57 3.36
CA THR A 91 -24.48 1.93 3.38
C THR A 91 -25.50 2.87 2.74
#